data_AF-A0A413S1R2-F1
#
_entry.id   AF-A0A413S1R2-F1
#
_cell.length_a   1.000
_cell.length_b   1.000
_cell.length_c   1.000
_cell.angle_alpha   90.00
_cell.angle_beta   90.00
_cell.angle_gamma   90.00
#
_symmetry.space_group_name_H-M   'P 1'
#
loop_
_entity.id
_entity.type
_entity.pdbx_description
1 polymer ?
#
loop_
_entity_poly.entity_id
_entity_poly.type
_entity_poly.pdbx_seq_one_letter_code
_entity_poly.pdbx_strand_id
1 'polypeptide(L)'
;MKKMINFTIIFVTVLSLTFILTTQVNAAKKVTLTYYAGKGYFKSESNQSRHKILIKNRIYKKRGYAPAIRREGYVFNGWYTQKKGGIKYTSSKKITKSIKLYAHWVKKYKVNTNYFVPIGMKCNSLSDYEPYWGNLKIIKMKKGSFYYNYTLSNEKDDYFYIGTRDNALSINPSSYKCFYADMNCKLKNIINIRKATNLKTFLKKLDIKRYNYDSSYRYLEFVYGSTRYPEETTDTDIVWQITLNSKVQVTPDTIVSFEANDDWKQY
;
A
#
# COMPACT_ATOMS: atom_id res chain seq x y z
N MET A 1 50.69 -32.50 -92.17
CA MET A 1 51.44 -31.86 -91.07
C MET A 1 50.75 -30.56 -90.67
N LYS A 2 50.01 -30.55 -89.56
CA LYS A 2 49.50 -29.33 -88.91
C LYS A 2 49.87 -29.45 -87.42
N LYS A 3 50.77 -28.58 -86.96
CA LYS A 3 51.20 -28.47 -85.56
C LYS A 3 50.07 -27.82 -84.76
N MET A 4 49.61 -28.46 -83.69
CA MET A 4 48.82 -27.81 -82.63
C MET A 4 49.72 -27.57 -81.42
N ILE A 5 49.73 -26.32 -80.99
CA ILE A 5 50.47 -25.74 -79.88
C ILE A 5 49.66 -25.98 -78.61
N ASN A 6 50.22 -26.68 -77.62
CA ASN A 6 49.62 -26.77 -76.28
C ASN A 6 50.21 -25.68 -75.38
N PHE A 7 49.36 -24.75 -74.95
CA PHE A 7 49.67 -23.76 -73.92
C PHE A 7 49.51 -24.38 -72.53
N THR A 8 50.59 -24.46 -71.77
CA THR A 8 50.55 -24.74 -70.32
C THR A 8 50.30 -23.44 -69.56
N ILE A 9 49.14 -23.34 -68.91
CA ILE A 9 48.82 -22.28 -67.94
C ILE A 9 49.21 -22.80 -66.55
N ILE A 10 50.16 -22.15 -65.89
CA ILE A 10 50.54 -22.43 -64.51
C ILE A 10 49.61 -21.64 -63.58
N PHE A 11 48.76 -22.34 -62.84
CA PHE A 11 47.96 -21.75 -61.76
C PHE A 11 48.79 -21.73 -60.47
N VAL A 12 49.16 -20.54 -59.98
CA VAL A 12 49.75 -20.35 -58.65
C VAL A 12 48.61 -20.07 -57.67
N THR A 13 48.29 -21.03 -56.81
CA THR A 13 47.34 -20.84 -55.71
C THR A 13 48.07 -20.24 -54.50
N VAL A 14 47.88 -18.94 -54.27
CA VAL A 14 48.30 -18.28 -53.03
C VAL A 14 47.30 -18.63 -51.93
N LEU A 15 47.66 -19.58 -51.06
CA LEU A 15 46.89 -19.92 -49.87
C LEU A 15 47.12 -18.83 -48.81
N SER A 16 46.25 -17.82 -48.76
CA SER A 16 46.29 -16.82 -47.68
C SER A 16 45.63 -17.39 -46.42
N LEU A 17 46.46 -17.79 -45.45
CA LEU A 17 46.00 -18.21 -44.14
C LEU A 17 45.64 -16.97 -43.31
N THR A 18 44.36 -16.60 -43.29
CA THR A 18 43.89 -15.51 -42.43
C THR A 18 43.81 -16.00 -40.99
N PHE A 19 44.76 -15.56 -40.15
CA PHE A 19 44.70 -15.77 -38.71
C PHE A 19 43.55 -14.93 -38.13
N ILE A 20 42.39 -15.55 -37.91
CA ILE A 20 41.32 -14.95 -37.12
C ILE A 20 41.78 -14.96 -35.67
N LEU A 21 42.13 -13.78 -35.14
CA LEU A 21 42.37 -13.60 -33.71
C LEU A 21 41.02 -13.81 -32.98
N THR A 22 40.77 -15.04 -32.53
CA THR A 22 39.61 -15.33 -31.68
C THR A 22 39.86 -14.67 -30.33
N THR A 23 39.32 -13.47 -30.14
CA THR A 23 39.21 -12.91 -28.79
C THR A 23 38.26 -13.84 -28.01
N GLN A 24 38.82 -14.67 -27.13
CA GLN A 24 38.02 -15.40 -26.18
C GLN A 24 37.30 -14.36 -25.32
N VAL A 25 36.00 -14.17 -25.59
CA VAL A 25 35.17 -13.27 -24.81
C VAL A 25 34.99 -13.92 -23.44
N ASN A 26 35.84 -13.55 -22.48
CA ASN A 26 35.80 -14.10 -21.13
C ASN A 26 34.39 -13.94 -20.56
N ALA A 27 33.72 -15.07 -20.30
CA ALA A 27 32.39 -15.06 -19.73
C ALA A 27 32.41 -14.34 -18.39
N ALA A 28 31.69 -13.23 -18.29
CA ALA A 28 31.68 -12.41 -17.08
C ALA A 28 31.33 -13.28 -15.84
N LYS A 29 32.20 -13.27 -14.82
CA LYS A 29 32.03 -14.03 -13.59
C LYS A 29 30.64 -13.74 -12.99
N LYS A 30 29.89 -14.79 -12.66
CA LYS A 30 28.53 -14.72 -12.11
C LYS A 30 28.53 -15.14 -10.64
N VAL A 31 27.60 -14.55 -9.89
CA VAL A 31 27.30 -14.85 -8.49
C VAL A 31 25.82 -15.11 -8.34
N THR A 32 25.45 -15.85 -7.30
CA THR A 32 24.07 -16.27 -7.07
C THR A 32 23.48 -15.54 -5.88
N LEU A 33 22.34 -14.88 -6.10
CA LEU A 33 21.50 -14.34 -5.03
C LEU A 33 20.42 -15.37 -4.72
N THR A 34 20.36 -15.82 -3.48
CA THR A 34 19.28 -16.71 -3.01
C THR A 34 18.29 -15.92 -2.18
N TYR A 35 17.06 -15.80 -2.67
CA TYR A 35 15.98 -15.10 -1.98
C TYR A 35 15.09 -16.10 -1.26
N TYR A 36 14.83 -15.88 0.02
CA TYR A 36 13.95 -16.68 0.87
C TYR A 36 12.75 -15.84 1.31
N ALA A 37 11.57 -16.12 0.75
CA ALA A 37 10.33 -15.43 1.09
C ALA A 37 9.81 -15.78 2.51
N GLY A 38 10.36 -16.83 3.12
CA GLY A 38 9.93 -17.32 4.43
C GLY A 38 8.50 -17.85 4.35
N LYS A 39 7.60 -17.34 5.20
CA LYS A 39 6.16 -17.67 5.18
C LYS A 39 5.36 -16.94 4.08
N GLY A 40 6.01 -16.14 3.23
CA GLY A 40 5.39 -15.56 2.03
C GLY A 40 5.80 -16.31 0.76
N TYR A 41 5.31 -15.85 -0.39
CA TYR A 41 5.54 -16.47 -1.70
C TYR A 41 5.87 -15.43 -2.77
N PHE A 42 6.56 -15.83 -3.85
CA PHE A 42 6.86 -14.96 -4.99
C PHE A 42 5.63 -14.74 -5.89
N LYS A 43 5.46 -13.51 -6.38
CA LYS A 43 4.29 -13.12 -7.19
C LYS A 43 4.39 -13.50 -8.67
N SER A 44 5.59 -13.69 -9.22
CA SER A 44 5.76 -13.97 -10.65
C SER A 44 5.18 -15.34 -11.00
N GLU A 45 4.41 -15.45 -12.09
CA GLU A 45 3.78 -16.70 -12.55
C GLU A 45 4.78 -17.87 -12.62
N SER A 46 5.95 -17.66 -13.23
CA SER A 46 7.00 -18.67 -13.35
C SER A 46 7.62 -19.15 -12.02
N ASN A 47 7.34 -18.47 -10.91
CA ASN A 47 7.79 -18.86 -9.56
C ASN A 47 6.65 -18.78 -8.53
N GLN A 48 5.40 -18.83 -8.98
CA GLN A 48 4.26 -18.69 -8.10
C GLN A 48 4.30 -19.77 -7.02
N SER A 49 3.94 -19.39 -5.79
CA SER A 49 3.94 -20.29 -4.61
C SER A 49 5.32 -20.78 -4.14
N ARG A 50 6.43 -20.39 -4.80
CA ARG A 50 7.77 -20.73 -4.29
C ARG A 50 8.10 -19.90 -3.06
N HIS A 51 8.79 -20.52 -2.10
CA HIS A 51 9.35 -19.85 -0.91
C HIS A 51 10.83 -19.48 -1.05
N LYS A 52 11.48 -19.99 -2.10
CA LYS A 52 12.90 -19.75 -2.39
C LYS A 52 13.11 -19.64 -3.90
N ILE A 53 13.91 -18.67 -4.32
CA ILE A 53 14.41 -18.58 -5.71
C ILE A 53 15.89 -18.25 -5.74
N LEU A 54 16.55 -18.64 -6.82
CA LEU A 54 17.96 -18.37 -7.09
C LEU A 54 18.05 -17.50 -8.34
N ILE A 55 18.79 -16.40 -8.27
CA ILE A 55 18.99 -15.50 -9.40
C ILE A 55 20.49 -15.29 -9.61
N LYS A 56 20.98 -15.59 -10.81
CA LYS A 56 22.37 -15.31 -11.20
C LYS A 56 22.52 -13.83 -11.57
N ASN A 57 23.61 -13.22 -11.15
CA ASN A 57 23.96 -11.83 -11.47
C ASN A 57 25.45 -11.74 -11.83
N ARG A 58 25.83 -10.81 -12.72
CA ARG A 58 27.26 -10.54 -12.99
C ARG A 58 27.91 -9.87 -11.77
N ILE A 59 29.15 -10.22 -11.45
CA ILE A 59 29.89 -9.54 -10.38
C ILE A 59 30.06 -8.05 -10.72
N TYR A 60 30.08 -7.20 -9.70
CA TYR A 60 30.21 -5.74 -9.78
C TYR A 60 29.07 -5.02 -10.52
N LYS A 61 28.02 -5.75 -10.95
CA LYS A 61 26.80 -5.17 -11.49
C LYS A 61 25.71 -5.11 -10.44
N LYS A 62 24.88 -4.06 -10.51
CA LYS A 62 23.66 -3.91 -9.71
C LYS A 62 22.61 -4.89 -10.24
N ARG A 63 21.67 -5.29 -9.38
CA ARG A 63 20.53 -6.12 -9.84
C ARG A 63 19.44 -5.29 -10.51
N GLY A 64 19.31 -4.02 -10.12
CA GLY A 64 18.24 -3.12 -10.59
C GLY A 64 16.96 -3.28 -9.80
N TYR A 65 16.42 -4.51 -9.73
CA TYR A 65 15.18 -4.80 -8.99
C TYR A 65 15.35 -5.93 -7.97
N ALA A 66 14.37 -6.08 -7.09
CA ALA A 66 14.25 -7.25 -6.22
C ALA A 66 12.92 -7.97 -6.52
N PRO A 67 12.85 -9.28 -6.31
CA PRO A 67 11.61 -10.03 -6.56
C PRO A 67 10.45 -9.52 -5.70
N ALA A 68 9.27 -9.44 -6.30
CA ALA A 68 8.03 -9.11 -5.60
C ALA A 68 7.48 -10.36 -4.91
N ILE A 69 7.10 -10.20 -3.63
CA ILE A 69 6.57 -11.27 -2.80
C ILE A 69 5.31 -10.81 -2.08
N ARG A 70 4.46 -11.77 -1.68
CA ARG A 70 3.23 -11.53 -0.92
C ARG A 70 3.13 -12.48 0.28
N ARG A 71 2.46 -12.02 1.33
CA ARG A 71 2.11 -12.82 2.51
C ARG A 71 0.81 -12.27 3.11
N GLU A 72 -0.21 -13.10 3.20
CA GLU A 72 -1.51 -12.68 3.74
C GLU A 72 -1.40 -12.14 5.16
N GLY A 73 -2.03 -10.99 5.42
CA GLY A 73 -2.00 -10.30 6.72
C GLY A 73 -0.66 -9.62 7.07
N TYR A 74 0.30 -9.55 6.14
CA TYR A 74 1.60 -8.90 6.36
C TYR A 74 1.99 -7.98 5.20
N VAL A 75 2.79 -6.95 5.51
CA VAL A 75 3.43 -6.04 4.57
C VAL A 75 4.89 -6.41 4.44
N PHE A 76 5.41 -6.41 3.21
CA PHE A 76 6.80 -6.68 2.95
C PHE A 76 7.68 -5.54 3.50
N ASN A 77 8.60 -5.84 4.41
CA ASN A 77 9.48 -4.84 5.01
C ASN A 77 10.73 -4.56 4.15
N GLY A 78 11.21 -5.60 3.48
CA GLY A 78 12.43 -5.59 2.68
C GLY A 78 13.16 -6.93 2.70
N TRP A 79 14.21 -7.02 1.89
CA TRP A 79 15.15 -8.14 1.88
C TRP A 79 16.31 -7.84 2.82
N TYR A 80 16.73 -8.82 3.62
CA TYR A 80 17.78 -8.67 4.63
C TYR A 80 18.82 -9.78 4.54
N THR A 81 20.05 -9.53 4.99
CA THR A 81 21.12 -10.54 4.95
C THR A 81 20.93 -11.69 5.94
N GLN A 82 20.02 -11.57 6.91
CA GLN A 82 19.74 -12.58 7.93
C GLN A 82 18.23 -12.76 8.16
N LYS A 83 17.83 -13.95 8.65
CA LYS A 83 16.42 -14.28 8.96
C LYS A 83 15.81 -13.34 10.01
N LYS A 84 16.58 -12.98 11.03
CA LYS A 84 16.26 -11.98 12.06
C LYS A 84 17.39 -10.95 12.07
N GLY A 85 17.07 -9.66 12.19
CA GLY A 85 18.06 -8.59 12.08
C GLY A 85 18.77 -8.55 10.72
N GLY A 86 20.08 -8.29 10.74
CA GLY A 86 20.88 -8.15 9.54
C GLY A 86 20.71 -6.82 8.82
N ILE A 87 21.44 -6.67 7.72
CA ILE A 87 21.49 -5.43 6.95
C ILE A 87 20.42 -5.49 5.86
N LYS A 88 19.64 -4.42 5.73
CA LYS A 88 18.66 -4.28 4.66
C LYS A 88 19.38 -4.22 3.31
N TYR A 89 19.00 -5.09 2.40
CA TYR A 89 19.51 -5.14 1.04
C TYR A 89 18.72 -4.21 0.12
N THR A 90 19.45 -3.50 -0.75
CA THR A 90 18.90 -2.66 -1.82
C THR A 90 19.40 -3.18 -3.17
N SER A 91 18.52 -3.27 -4.17
CA SER A 91 18.85 -3.78 -5.51
C SER A 91 19.80 -2.87 -6.30
N SER A 92 20.04 -1.65 -5.80
CA SER A 92 20.99 -0.67 -6.31
C SER A 92 22.43 -0.90 -5.86
N LYS A 93 22.68 -1.80 -4.90
CA LYS A 93 24.04 -2.14 -4.45
C LYS A 93 24.72 -3.07 -5.46
N LYS A 94 25.99 -2.82 -5.78
CA LYS A 94 26.82 -3.73 -6.59
C LYS A 94 27.01 -5.04 -5.84
N ILE A 95 26.85 -6.17 -6.54
CA ILE A 95 27.00 -7.49 -5.95
C ILE A 95 28.42 -8.01 -6.22
N THR A 96 29.18 -8.28 -5.17
CA THR A 96 30.57 -8.76 -5.26
C THR A 96 30.71 -10.26 -5.02
N LYS A 97 29.76 -10.86 -4.28
CA LYS A 97 29.73 -12.29 -3.95
C LYS A 97 28.31 -12.82 -3.91
N SER A 98 28.17 -14.14 -3.90
CA SER A 98 26.88 -14.79 -3.66
C SER A 98 26.34 -14.42 -2.28
N ILE A 99 25.05 -14.12 -2.19
CA ILE A 99 24.40 -13.69 -0.93
C ILE A 99 23.07 -14.38 -0.74
N LYS A 100 22.73 -14.65 0.53
CA LYS A 100 21.40 -15.10 0.95
C LYS A 100 20.62 -13.89 1.45
N LEU A 101 19.38 -13.78 1.01
CA LEU A 101 18.48 -12.67 1.33
C LEU A 101 17.16 -13.22 1.87
N TYR A 102 16.71 -12.67 2.99
CA TYR A 102 15.54 -13.13 3.73
C TYR A 102 14.50 -12.03 3.76
N ALA A 103 13.26 -12.38 3.42
CA ALA A 103 12.15 -11.46 3.51
C ALA A 103 11.82 -11.15 4.97
N HIS A 104 11.79 -9.88 5.31
CA HIS A 104 11.22 -9.41 6.56
C HIS A 104 9.80 -8.92 6.33
N TRP A 105 8.94 -9.12 7.32
CA TRP A 105 7.51 -8.89 7.23
C TRP A 105 7.02 -8.08 8.44
N VAL A 106 6.12 -7.13 8.22
CA VAL A 106 5.42 -6.40 9.27
C VAL A 106 3.96 -6.85 9.28
N LYS A 107 3.41 -7.22 10.45
CA LYS A 107 2.00 -7.62 10.55
C LYS A 107 1.10 -6.42 10.29
N LYS A 108 0.11 -6.57 9.39
CA LYS A 108 -0.89 -5.53 9.11
C LYS A 108 -1.75 -5.26 10.35
N TYR A 109 -2.32 -4.07 10.41
CA TYR A 109 -3.47 -3.86 11.27
C TYR A 109 -4.65 -4.69 10.77
N LYS A 110 -5.42 -5.24 11.71
CA LYS A 110 -6.75 -5.74 11.41
C LYS A 110 -7.69 -4.56 11.52
N VAL A 111 -8.46 -4.31 10.47
CA VAL A 111 -9.41 -3.21 10.41
C VAL A 111 -10.81 -3.77 10.60
N ASN A 112 -11.56 -3.17 11.50
CA ASN A 112 -12.94 -3.48 11.77
C ASN A 112 -13.80 -2.80 10.70
N THR A 113 -14.26 -3.60 9.75
CA THR A 113 -15.04 -3.09 8.61
C THR A 113 -16.47 -2.72 8.97
N ASN A 114 -16.95 -3.09 10.15
CA ASN A 114 -18.31 -2.78 10.60
C ASN A 114 -18.52 -1.29 10.86
N TYR A 115 -17.45 -0.51 11.01
CA TYR A 115 -17.53 0.95 11.14
C TYR A 115 -17.78 1.67 9.82
N PHE A 116 -17.59 0.98 8.69
CA PHE A 116 -17.80 1.58 7.39
C PHE A 116 -19.26 1.35 7.01
N VAL A 117 -20.01 2.44 6.95
CA VAL A 117 -21.31 2.46 6.26
C VAL A 117 -21.09 1.88 4.87
N PRO A 118 -21.93 0.94 4.40
CA PRO A 118 -21.74 0.27 3.14
C PRO A 118 -21.60 1.29 2.04
N ILE A 119 -20.70 0.93 1.17
CA ILE A 119 -20.34 1.67 0.00
C ILE A 119 -21.61 1.94 -0.81
N GLY A 120 -21.99 3.22 -0.94
CA GLY A 120 -23.15 3.70 -1.67
C GLY A 120 -24.47 3.80 -0.91
N MET A 121 -24.50 3.49 0.38
CA MET A 121 -25.74 3.57 1.14
C MET A 121 -26.14 5.02 1.39
N LYS A 122 -27.36 5.39 0.98
CA LYS A 122 -27.99 6.66 1.38
C LYS A 122 -28.48 6.51 2.83
N CYS A 123 -27.80 7.17 3.76
CA CYS A 123 -28.26 7.26 5.15
C CYS A 123 -29.06 8.56 5.30
N ASN A 124 -30.38 8.44 5.43
CA ASN A 124 -31.27 9.57 5.58
C ASN A 124 -31.75 9.72 7.02
N SER A 125 -31.60 8.72 7.87
CA SER A 125 -32.10 8.73 9.25
C SER A 125 -31.02 8.27 10.22
N LEU A 126 -31.20 8.58 11.51
CA LEU A 126 -30.27 8.14 12.54
C LEU A 126 -30.16 6.61 12.59
N SER A 127 -31.29 5.90 12.47
CA SER A 127 -31.36 4.45 12.46
C SER A 127 -30.58 3.78 11.32
N ASP A 128 -30.28 4.50 10.23
CA ASP A 128 -29.47 3.96 9.13
C ASP A 128 -28.00 3.77 9.54
N TYR A 129 -27.54 4.49 10.56
CA TYR A 129 -26.15 4.44 11.05
C TYR A 129 -25.96 3.43 12.19
N GLU A 130 -27.01 3.15 12.97
CA GLU A 130 -26.95 2.30 14.16
C GLU A 130 -26.45 0.86 13.92
N PRO A 131 -26.72 0.19 12.77
CA PRO A 131 -26.14 -1.13 12.47
C PRO A 131 -24.60 -1.14 12.44
N TYR A 132 -23.97 0.00 12.18
CA TYR A 132 -22.51 0.14 12.04
C TYR A 132 -21.88 0.74 13.30
N TRP A 133 -22.58 1.69 13.91
CA TRP A 133 -22.07 2.49 15.03
C TRP A 133 -22.61 2.08 16.39
N GLY A 134 -23.58 1.16 16.43
CA GLY A 134 -24.32 0.80 17.64
C GLY A 134 -25.35 1.86 18.01
N ASN A 135 -25.92 1.72 19.21
CA ASN A 135 -26.88 2.67 19.74
C ASN A 135 -26.23 4.07 19.91
N LEU A 136 -26.82 5.08 19.27
CA LEU A 136 -26.34 6.45 19.27
C LEU A 136 -27.16 7.30 20.24
N LYS A 137 -26.48 7.91 21.22
CA LYS A 137 -27.10 8.79 22.22
C LYS A 137 -26.74 10.23 21.95
N ILE A 138 -27.72 11.12 21.96
CA ILE A 138 -27.50 12.56 21.86
C ILE A 138 -26.82 13.04 23.15
N ILE A 139 -25.65 13.65 23.03
CA ILE A 139 -24.92 14.26 24.15
C ILE A 139 -24.93 15.79 24.11
N LYS A 140 -25.20 16.36 22.93
CA LYS A 140 -25.29 17.81 22.74
C LYS A 140 -26.20 18.15 21.57
N MET A 141 -26.96 19.23 21.73
CA MET A 141 -27.74 19.83 20.65
C MET A 141 -27.43 21.33 20.59
N LYS A 142 -27.24 21.86 19.39
CA LYS A 142 -27.07 23.29 19.13
C LYS A 142 -28.04 23.72 18.02
N LYS A 143 -28.93 24.66 18.36
CA LYS A 143 -29.79 25.34 17.40
C LYS A 143 -29.00 26.40 16.63
N GLY A 144 -28.97 26.28 15.30
CA GLY A 144 -28.51 27.32 14.39
C GLY A 144 -29.69 28.06 13.74
N SER A 145 -29.38 28.95 12.79
CA SER A 145 -30.40 29.74 12.08
C SER A 145 -31.27 28.90 11.15
N PHE A 146 -30.71 27.85 10.53
CA PHE A 146 -31.39 27.01 9.54
C PHE A 146 -31.38 25.51 9.88
N TYR A 147 -30.53 25.11 10.82
CA TYR A 147 -30.28 23.70 11.13
C TYR A 147 -30.08 23.51 12.64
N TYR A 148 -30.41 22.30 13.10
CA TYR A 148 -30.06 21.78 14.40
C TYR A 148 -28.88 20.83 14.23
N ASN A 149 -27.82 21.08 14.99
CA ASN A 149 -26.63 20.24 15.00
C ASN A 149 -26.61 19.40 16.27
N TYR A 150 -26.47 18.10 16.11
CA TYR A 150 -26.39 17.17 17.22
C TYR A 150 -25.00 16.56 17.26
N THR A 151 -24.48 16.40 18.47
CA THR A 151 -23.36 15.51 18.75
C THR A 151 -23.93 14.29 19.43
N LEU A 152 -23.65 13.13 18.87
CA LEU A 152 -24.02 11.83 19.38
C LEU A 152 -22.78 11.05 19.79
N SER A 153 -22.96 10.12 20.73
CA SER A 153 -21.93 9.16 21.12
C SER A 153 -22.47 7.73 21.13
N ASN A 154 -21.62 6.78 20.76
CA ASN A 154 -21.91 5.36 20.98
C ASN A 154 -21.30 4.84 22.30
N GLU A 155 -21.50 3.55 22.59
CA GLU A 155 -20.97 2.88 23.80
C GLU A 155 -19.43 2.78 23.85
N LYS A 156 -18.74 3.13 22.77
CA LYS A 156 -17.27 3.08 22.67
C LYS A 156 -16.62 4.46 22.73
N ASP A 157 -17.42 5.48 23.10
CA ASP A 157 -17.08 6.90 23.11
C ASP A 157 -16.58 7.41 21.76
N ASP A 158 -17.08 6.86 20.66
CA ASP A 158 -16.93 7.48 19.34
C ASP A 158 -17.97 8.60 19.21
N TYR A 159 -17.64 9.63 18.43
CA TYR A 159 -18.50 10.79 18.23
C TYR A 159 -19.04 10.83 16.82
N PHE A 160 -20.28 11.24 16.72
CA PHE A 160 -21.01 11.35 15.46
C PHE A 160 -21.74 12.68 15.43
N TYR A 161 -21.54 13.47 14.38
CA TYR A 161 -22.19 14.77 14.23
C TYR A 161 -23.21 14.67 13.13
N ILE A 162 -24.43 15.15 13.39
CA ILE A 162 -25.49 15.13 12.39
C ILE A 162 -26.26 16.45 12.37
N GLY A 163 -26.61 16.89 11.16
CA GLY A 163 -27.41 18.08 10.91
C GLY A 163 -28.83 17.76 10.44
N THR A 164 -29.84 18.40 11.03
CA THR A 164 -31.25 18.31 10.61
C THR A 164 -31.87 19.69 10.44
N ARG A 165 -32.87 19.84 9.57
CA ARG A 165 -33.62 21.10 9.41
C ARG A 165 -34.62 21.33 10.55
N ASP A 166 -35.21 20.24 11.05
CA ASP A 166 -36.19 20.27 12.13
C ASP A 166 -35.55 19.88 13.47
N ASN A 167 -36.13 20.34 14.59
CA ASN A 167 -35.70 19.98 15.95
C ASN A 167 -36.08 18.51 16.34
N ALA A 168 -35.98 17.58 15.39
CA ALA A 168 -36.72 16.33 15.43
C ALA A 168 -36.02 15.21 16.21
N LEU A 169 -34.67 15.13 16.19
CA LEU A 169 -33.95 14.02 16.82
C LEU A 169 -34.07 13.97 18.35
N SER A 170 -34.38 15.11 18.99
CA SER A 170 -34.65 15.15 20.44
C SER A 170 -36.05 14.65 20.83
N ILE A 171 -36.96 14.55 19.86
CA ILE A 171 -38.39 14.27 20.09
C ILE A 171 -38.75 12.87 19.61
N ASN A 172 -38.22 12.44 18.45
CA ASN A 172 -38.39 11.09 17.91
C ASN A 172 -37.18 10.73 17.02
N PRO A 173 -36.29 9.79 17.40
CA PRO A 173 -35.04 9.56 16.68
C PRO A 173 -35.18 8.78 15.35
N SER A 174 -36.30 8.07 15.15
CA SER A 174 -36.37 6.92 14.23
C SER A 174 -36.87 7.23 12.80
N SER A 175 -37.19 8.47 12.45
CA SER A 175 -37.91 8.76 11.18
C SER A 175 -37.49 10.01 10.39
N TYR A 176 -36.37 10.67 10.72
CA TYR A 176 -36.12 12.04 10.20
C TYR A 176 -34.91 12.17 9.30
N LYS A 177 -35.10 12.96 8.24
CA LYS A 177 -34.10 13.27 7.21
C LYS A 177 -32.92 14.07 7.78
N CYS A 178 -31.78 13.42 7.81
CA CYS A 178 -30.48 13.99 8.14
C CYS A 178 -29.74 14.33 6.85
N PHE A 179 -29.00 15.45 6.83
CA PHE A 179 -28.44 15.99 5.58
C PHE A 179 -26.91 15.98 5.54
N TYR A 180 -26.25 15.84 6.69
CA TYR A 180 -24.81 15.89 6.81
C TYR A 180 -24.38 15.07 8.01
N ALA A 181 -23.35 14.25 7.85
CA ALA A 181 -22.82 13.41 8.91
C ALA A 181 -21.29 13.43 8.92
N ASP A 182 -20.70 13.82 10.06
CA ASP A 182 -19.27 13.65 10.34
C ASP A 182 -19.06 12.55 11.37
N MET A 183 -18.13 11.66 11.07
CA MET A 183 -17.88 10.44 11.82
C MET A 183 -16.48 10.48 12.45
N ASN A 184 -16.41 10.55 13.78
CA ASN A 184 -15.15 10.65 14.54
C ASN A 184 -14.96 9.46 15.45
N CYS A 185 -13.99 8.61 15.12
CA CYS A 185 -13.74 7.35 15.81
C CYS A 185 -12.43 7.37 16.58
N LYS A 186 -12.38 6.73 17.75
CA LYS A 186 -11.09 6.37 18.36
C LYS A 186 -10.42 5.29 17.50
N LEU A 187 -9.15 5.49 17.16
CA LEU A 187 -8.40 4.60 16.26
C LEU A 187 -8.40 3.12 16.75
N LYS A 188 -8.37 2.88 18.06
CA LYS A 188 -8.45 1.53 18.66
C LYS A 188 -9.75 0.77 18.37
N ASN A 189 -10.82 1.48 18.05
CA ASN A 189 -12.12 0.89 17.74
C ASN A 189 -12.18 0.43 16.27
N ILE A 190 -11.43 1.10 15.39
CA ILE A 190 -11.33 0.79 13.96
C ILE A 190 -10.22 -0.22 13.69
N ILE A 191 -9.09 -0.13 14.38
CA ILE A 191 -7.94 -1.00 14.15
C ILE A 191 -7.37 -1.56 15.45
N ASN A 192 -6.71 -2.72 15.36
CA ASN A 192 -6.08 -3.36 16.52
C ASN A 192 -4.75 -2.71 16.97
N ILE A 193 -4.72 -1.38 17.10
CA ILE A 193 -3.62 -0.63 17.71
C ILE A 193 -3.67 -0.75 19.24
N ARG A 194 -2.49 -0.88 19.87
CA ARG A 194 -2.39 -1.06 21.34
C ARG A 194 -1.47 -0.05 22.03
N LYS A 195 -0.69 0.70 21.26
CA LYS A 195 0.29 1.66 21.79
C LYS A 195 0.58 2.73 20.75
N ALA A 196 1.16 3.83 21.23
CA ALA A 196 1.66 4.88 20.36
C ALA A 196 2.57 4.32 19.25
N THR A 197 2.31 4.74 18.01
CA THR A 197 3.00 4.25 16.82
C THR A 197 3.38 5.43 15.93
N ASN A 198 4.65 5.51 15.54
CA ASN A 198 5.11 6.57 14.62
C ASN A 198 4.43 6.48 13.26
N LEU A 199 4.26 7.63 12.62
CA LEU A 199 3.60 7.79 11.31
C LEU A 199 4.03 6.74 10.28
N LYS A 200 5.34 6.58 10.07
CA LYS A 200 5.90 5.65 9.08
C LYS A 200 5.48 4.19 9.34
N THR A 201 5.51 3.77 10.59
CA THR A 201 5.11 2.41 10.99
C THR A 201 3.61 2.25 10.90
N PHE A 202 2.84 3.28 11.24
CA PHE A 202 1.39 3.29 11.14
C PHE A 202 0.92 3.09 9.69
N LEU A 203 1.34 3.98 8.78
CA LEU A 203 1.04 3.90 7.35
C LEU A 203 1.48 2.55 6.75
N LYS A 204 2.69 2.10 7.12
CA LYS A 204 3.20 0.81 6.65
C LYS A 204 2.36 -0.38 7.11
N LYS A 205 1.81 -0.35 8.32
CA LYS A 205 0.95 -1.43 8.83
C LYS A 205 -0.47 -1.39 8.24
N LEU A 206 -0.90 -0.24 7.72
CA LEU A 206 -2.10 -0.10 6.89
C LEU A 206 -1.85 -0.39 5.41
N ASP A 207 -0.59 -0.54 4.98
CA ASP A 207 -0.18 -0.69 3.57
C ASP A 207 -0.45 0.56 2.71
N ILE A 208 -0.48 1.73 3.35
CA ILE A 208 -0.68 3.04 2.70
C ILE A 208 0.64 3.52 2.10
N LYS A 209 0.59 3.90 0.81
CA LYS A 209 1.75 4.34 0.03
C LYS A 209 1.69 5.79 -0.40
N ARG A 210 0.49 6.35 -0.48
CA ARG A 210 0.21 7.74 -0.83
C ARG A 210 -0.57 8.36 0.30
N TYR A 211 -0.15 9.53 0.72
CA TYR A 211 -0.72 10.29 1.82
C TYR A 211 -0.22 11.73 1.72
N ASN A 212 -1.01 12.65 2.26
CA ASN A 212 -0.61 14.03 2.46
C ASN A 212 -0.33 14.24 3.95
N TYR A 213 0.76 14.95 4.26
CA TYR A 213 1.12 15.25 5.65
C TYR A 213 1.55 16.72 5.76
N ASP A 214 0.75 17.49 6.49
CA ASP A 214 1.09 18.85 6.88
C ASP A 214 1.77 18.83 8.26
N SER A 215 3.04 19.19 8.30
CA SER A 215 3.83 19.23 9.53
C SER A 215 3.43 20.37 10.47
N SER A 216 2.83 21.45 9.97
CA SER A 216 2.42 22.63 10.74
C SER A 216 1.29 22.28 11.69
N TYR A 217 0.32 21.50 11.21
CA TYR A 217 -0.82 21.03 12.00
C TYR A 217 -0.66 19.58 12.49
N ARG A 218 0.43 18.91 12.09
CA ARG A 218 0.62 17.45 12.26
C ARG A 218 -0.59 16.68 11.73
N TYR A 219 -1.12 17.15 10.61
CA TYR A 219 -2.33 16.65 10.00
C TYR A 219 -1.96 15.67 8.89
N LEU A 220 -2.61 14.51 8.90
CA LEU A 220 -2.39 13.42 7.97
C LEU A 220 -3.71 13.07 7.32
N GLU A 221 -3.67 12.94 6.00
CA GLU A 221 -4.79 12.40 5.24
C GLU A 221 -4.33 11.36 4.22
N PHE A 222 -5.15 10.35 4.00
CA PHE A 222 -4.92 9.33 2.99
C PHE A 222 -6.21 8.57 2.67
N VAL A 223 -6.29 8.06 1.44
CA VAL A 223 -7.35 7.15 1.02
C VAL A 223 -7.12 5.77 1.63
N TYR A 224 -8.10 5.26 2.37
CA TYR A 224 -8.06 3.89 2.91
C TYR A 224 -8.92 2.90 2.11
N GLY A 225 -9.96 3.39 1.44
CA GLY A 225 -10.86 2.63 0.58
C GLY A 225 -11.66 3.56 -0.31
N SER A 226 -12.66 3.04 -1.00
CA SER A 226 -13.58 3.82 -1.84
C SER A 226 -15.02 3.40 -1.60
N THR A 227 -15.96 4.27 -1.96
CA THR A 227 -17.42 4.06 -1.99
C THR A 227 -17.96 4.38 -3.39
N ARG A 228 -19.21 4.05 -3.69
CA ARG A 228 -19.90 4.26 -4.97
C ARG A 228 -21.39 4.33 -4.69
N TYR A 229 -21.98 5.50 -4.86
CA TYR A 229 -23.42 5.67 -4.71
C TYR A 229 -24.18 5.05 -5.89
N PRO A 230 -25.39 4.48 -5.70
CA PRO A 230 -26.18 3.87 -6.76
C PRO A 230 -26.43 4.76 -7.98
N GLU A 231 -26.41 6.08 -7.77
CA GLU A 231 -26.65 7.09 -8.80
C GLU A 231 -25.36 7.58 -9.48
N GLU A 232 -24.18 7.16 -9.00
CA GLU A 232 -22.88 7.59 -9.50
C GLU A 232 -22.21 6.54 -10.40
N THR A 233 -21.47 7.01 -11.39
CA THR A 233 -20.73 6.17 -12.34
C THR A 233 -19.29 5.89 -11.92
N THR A 234 -18.79 6.61 -10.91
CA THR A 234 -17.42 6.55 -10.42
C THR A 234 -17.37 6.21 -8.94
N ASP A 235 -16.24 5.65 -8.51
CA ASP A 235 -15.98 5.43 -7.09
C ASP A 235 -15.53 6.76 -6.45
N THR A 236 -16.06 7.09 -5.28
CA THR A 236 -15.63 8.18 -4.40
C THR A 236 -14.60 7.64 -3.40
N ASP A 237 -13.50 8.34 -3.14
CA ASP A 237 -12.51 7.87 -2.16
C ASP A 237 -13.00 8.09 -0.71
N ILE A 238 -12.67 7.15 0.18
CA ILE A 238 -12.85 7.31 1.63
C ILE A 238 -11.52 7.76 2.23
N VAL A 239 -11.44 9.04 2.52
CA VAL A 239 -10.27 9.72 3.07
C VAL A 239 -10.33 9.65 4.59
N TRP A 240 -9.26 9.11 5.18
CA TRP A 240 -9.04 9.18 6.62
C TRP A 240 -8.28 10.45 6.94
N GLN A 241 -8.76 11.21 7.90
CA GLN A 241 -8.15 12.45 8.37
C GLN A 241 -7.77 12.29 9.85
N ILE A 242 -6.51 12.59 10.17
CA ILE A 242 -5.92 12.28 11.47
C ILE A 242 -4.97 13.39 11.90
N THR A 243 -5.14 13.90 13.12
CA THR A 243 -4.15 14.76 13.77
C THR A 243 -3.22 13.93 14.66
N LEU A 244 -1.91 14.03 14.42
CA LEU A 244 -0.88 13.34 15.19
C LEU A 244 -0.48 14.14 16.44
N ASN A 245 -0.01 13.42 17.47
CA ASN A 245 0.50 14.04 18.68
C ASN A 245 1.83 14.80 18.44
N SER A 246 2.33 15.50 19.46
CA SER A 246 3.58 16.28 19.38
C SER A 246 4.83 15.46 19.02
N LYS A 247 4.79 14.13 19.13
CA LYS A 247 5.88 13.21 18.75
C LYS A 247 5.68 12.61 17.35
N VAL A 248 4.70 13.09 16.57
CA VAL A 248 4.34 12.58 15.24
C VAL A 248 3.96 11.09 15.31
N GLN A 249 3.09 10.78 16.28
CA GLN A 249 2.58 9.44 16.53
C GLN A 249 1.05 9.46 16.57
N VAL A 250 0.47 8.35 16.14
CA VAL A 250 -0.91 7.99 16.47
C VAL A 250 -0.92 7.15 17.75
N THR A 251 -1.99 7.26 18.52
CA THR A 251 -2.24 6.52 19.75
C THR A 251 -3.56 5.74 19.64
N PRO A 252 -3.85 4.79 20.55
CA PRO A 252 -5.14 4.12 20.57
C PRO A 252 -6.35 5.07 20.60
N ASP A 253 -6.23 6.22 21.27
CA ASP A 253 -7.30 7.21 21.42
C ASP A 253 -7.20 8.36 20.40
N THR A 254 -6.30 8.27 19.42
CA THR A 254 -6.28 9.24 18.31
C THR A 254 -7.61 9.18 17.57
N ILE A 255 -8.21 10.34 17.33
CA ILE A 255 -9.44 10.46 16.57
C ILE A 255 -9.14 10.35 15.07
N VAL A 256 -9.95 9.56 14.37
CA VAL A 256 -9.98 9.44 12.92
C VAL A 256 -11.32 9.96 12.42
N SER A 257 -11.26 10.93 11.52
CA SER A 257 -12.42 11.42 10.77
C SER A 257 -12.46 10.77 9.39
N PHE A 258 -13.66 10.54 8.86
CA PHE A 258 -13.86 9.96 7.53
C PHE A 258 -14.62 10.93 6.64
N GLU A 259 -14.09 11.16 5.44
CA GLU A 259 -14.72 11.98 4.41
C GLU A 259 -14.80 11.18 3.11
N ALA A 260 -15.97 11.19 2.46
CA ALA A 260 -16.11 10.73 1.09
C ALA A 260 -15.73 11.90 0.16
N ASN A 261 -14.69 11.73 -0.64
CA ASN A 261 -14.13 12.77 -1.49
C ASN A 261 -13.76 12.20 -2.87
N ASP A 262 -14.33 12.76 -3.94
CA ASP A 262 -14.12 12.35 -5.35
C ASP A 262 -12.91 13.06 -6.00
N ASP A 263 -12.38 14.10 -5.35
CA ASP A 263 -11.32 14.96 -5.85
C ASP A 263 -10.00 14.84 -5.08
N TRP A 264 -9.87 13.87 -4.17
CA TRP A 264 -8.67 13.71 -3.36
C TRP A 264 -7.44 13.49 -4.24
N LYS A 265 -6.43 14.37 -4.06
CA LYS A 265 -5.17 14.31 -4.79
C LYS A 265 -4.00 14.36 -3.84
N GLN A 266 -2.98 13.56 -4.15
CA GLN A 266 -1.70 13.68 -3.47
C GLN A 266 -1.02 14.97 -3.92
N TYR A 267 -0.54 15.78 -2.98
CA TYR A 267 0.26 16.97 -3.24
C TYR A 267 1.72 16.82 -2.80
#